data_AF-A0A235HL65-F1
#
_entry.id   AF-A0A235HL65-F1
#
_cell.length_a   1.000
_cell.length_b   1.000
_cell.length_c   1.000
_cell.angle_alpha   90.00
_cell.angle_beta   90.00
_cell.angle_gamma   90.00
#
_symmetry.space_group_name_H-M   'P 1'
#
loop_
_entity.id
_entity.type
_entity.pdbx_description
1 polymer ?
#
loop_
_entity_poly.entity_id
_entity_poly.type
_entity_poly.pdbx_seq_one_letter_code
_entity_poly.pdbx_strand_id
1 'polypeptide(L)'
;MPENPNQPREYDAVLGGQAPPPVSGVVLGGIEGVKRRLLSNNLETKMAALTEAINYGDAGLELVIQSLQNESVQLKAVAYKLLHKRKE
;
A
#
# COMPACT_ATOMS: atom_id res chain seq x y z
N MET A 1 -48.67 11.99 -21.89
CA MET A 1 -47.92 10.95 -21.16
C MET A 1 -46.71 11.63 -20.56
N PRO A 2 -46.57 11.78 -19.23
CA PRO A 2 -45.37 12.40 -18.66
C PRO A 2 -44.34 11.33 -18.30
N GLU A 3 -43.14 11.52 -18.84
CA GLU A 3 -41.96 10.70 -18.60
C GLU A 3 -41.42 10.96 -17.18
N ASN A 4 -41.12 9.88 -16.46
CA ASN A 4 -40.76 9.90 -15.04
C ASN A 4 -39.31 10.44 -14.86
N PRO A 5 -39.09 11.63 -14.25
CA PRO A 5 -37.82 12.34 -14.36
C PRO A 5 -36.72 11.88 -13.38
N ASN A 6 -36.85 10.74 -12.71
CA ASN A 6 -35.93 10.31 -11.65
C ASN A 6 -35.17 9.02 -11.98
N GLN A 7 -34.53 8.94 -13.15
CA GLN A 7 -33.53 7.90 -13.41
C GLN A 7 -32.13 8.51 -13.51
N PRO A 8 -31.19 8.10 -12.63
CA PRO A 8 -29.81 8.54 -12.69
C PRO A 8 -29.18 8.12 -14.04
N ARG A 9 -28.45 9.04 -14.70
CA ARG A 9 -27.71 8.75 -15.94
C ARG A 9 -26.41 7.99 -15.64
N GLU A 10 -25.69 7.49 -16.66
CA GLU A 10 -24.50 6.63 -16.48
C GLU A 10 -23.35 7.26 -15.66
N TYR A 11 -23.40 8.57 -15.41
CA TYR A 11 -22.43 9.34 -14.61
C TYR A 11 -22.97 9.79 -13.24
N ASP A 12 -24.20 9.41 -12.90
CA ASP A 12 -24.91 9.91 -11.74
C ASP A 12 -24.59 9.04 -10.52
N ALA A 13 -23.49 9.44 -9.87
CA ALA A 13 -23.08 9.12 -8.51
C ALA A 13 -23.12 7.64 -8.08
N VAL A 14 -21.93 7.05 -7.92
CA VAL A 14 -21.79 5.85 -7.08
C VAL A 14 -22.17 6.22 -5.65
N LEU A 15 -23.21 5.56 -5.14
CA LEU A 15 -23.65 5.64 -3.76
C LEU A 15 -22.53 5.07 -2.86
N GLY A 16 -21.64 5.94 -2.37
CA GLY A 16 -20.73 5.58 -1.29
C GLY A 16 -21.58 5.06 -0.13
N GLY A 17 -21.38 3.80 0.24
CA GLY A 17 -22.24 3.09 1.19
C GLY A 17 -22.45 3.86 2.49
N GLN A 18 -23.68 3.80 3.02
CA GLN A 18 -24.13 4.46 4.25
C GLN A 18 -23.53 3.83 5.54
N ALA A 19 -22.31 3.32 5.46
CA ALA A 19 -21.54 2.95 6.65
C ALA A 19 -20.55 4.09 6.91
N PRO A 20 -20.51 4.69 8.12
CA PRO A 20 -19.40 5.57 8.45
C PRO A 20 -18.12 4.78 8.19
N PRO A 21 -17.14 5.33 7.45
CA PRO A 21 -15.86 4.65 7.30
C PRO A 21 -15.37 4.32 8.71
N PRO A 22 -14.86 3.11 8.96
CA PRO A 22 -14.33 2.78 10.28
C PRO A 22 -13.40 3.92 10.70
N VAL A 23 -13.37 4.28 11.98
CA VAL A 23 -12.67 5.48 12.50
C VAL A 23 -11.14 5.48 12.19
N SER A 24 -10.65 4.41 11.57
CA SER A 24 -9.33 4.28 10.94
C SER A 24 -9.38 4.27 9.40
N GLY A 25 -10.33 5.00 8.81
CA GLY A 25 -10.58 5.14 7.36
C GLY A 25 -9.53 5.99 6.67
N VAL A 26 -8.29 5.90 7.13
CA VAL A 26 -7.15 6.39 6.36
C VAL A 26 -6.89 5.34 5.31
N VAL A 27 -7.19 5.66 4.06
CA VAL A 27 -6.60 4.97 2.91
C VAL A 27 -5.11 5.30 3.00
N LEU A 28 -4.38 4.52 3.81
CA LEU A 28 -2.92 4.62 3.93
C LEU A 28 -2.36 4.11 2.60
N GLY A 29 -2.45 4.95 1.59
CA GLY A 29 -1.69 4.82 0.36
C GLY A 29 -0.27 5.32 0.59
N GLY A 30 0.53 5.27 -0.47
CA GLY A 30 1.88 5.80 -0.42
C GLY A 30 2.78 5.06 0.60
N ILE A 31 3.78 5.78 1.09
CA ILE A 31 4.80 5.26 2.01
C ILE A 31 4.22 4.85 3.37
N GLU A 32 3.17 5.50 3.86
CA GLU A 32 2.52 5.12 5.12
C GLU A 32 1.80 3.76 5.01
N GLY A 33 1.23 3.47 3.83
CA GLY A 33 0.67 2.15 3.51
C GLY A 33 1.72 1.04 3.47
N VAL A 34 2.92 1.36 2.98
CA VAL A 34 4.07 0.45 3.00
C VAL A 34 4.46 0.14 4.44
N LYS A 35 4.66 1.16 5.28
CA LYS A 35 5.03 0.97 6.70
C LYS A 35 4.02 0.10 7.44
N ARG A 36 2.72 0.35 7.25
CA ARG A 36 1.67 -0.49 7.88
C ARG A 36 1.75 -1.95 7.45
N ARG A 37 2.00 -2.23 6.16
CA ARG A 37 2.12 -3.61 5.65
C ARG A 37 3.40 -4.30 6.14
N LEU A 38 4.50 -3.57 6.35
CA LEU A 38 5.73 -4.13 6.92
C LEU A 38 5.54 -4.61 8.37
N LEU A 39 4.56 -4.08 9.09
CA LEU A 39 4.17 -4.52 10.44
C LEU A 39 3.23 -5.74 10.44
N SER A 40 2.75 -6.20 9.28
CA SER A 40 1.88 -7.37 9.17
C SER A 40 2.56 -8.64 9.69
N ASN A 41 1.81 -9.63 10.19
CA ASN A 41 2.40 -10.93 10.53
C ASN A 41 2.61 -11.84 9.31
N ASN A 42 2.10 -11.45 8.14
CA ASN A 42 2.23 -12.20 6.90
C ASN A 42 3.51 -11.79 6.14
N LEU A 43 4.39 -12.76 5.91
CA LEU A 43 5.69 -12.53 5.28
C LEU A 43 5.58 -12.05 3.83
N GLU A 44 4.65 -12.60 3.04
CA GLU A 44 4.42 -12.18 1.65
C GLU A 44 3.97 -10.72 1.57
N THR A 45 3.11 -10.30 2.51
CA THR A 45 2.67 -8.91 2.64
C THR A 45 3.84 -7.98 2.93
N LYS A 46 4.77 -8.39 3.81
CA LYS A 46 6.00 -7.62 4.06
C LYS A 46 6.88 -7.54 2.82
N MET A 47 7.09 -8.65 2.11
CA MET A 47 7.93 -8.68 0.90
C MET A 47 7.36 -7.81 -0.22
N ALA A 48 6.04 -7.85 -0.42
CA ALA A 48 5.35 -7.00 -1.38
C ALA A 48 5.50 -5.51 -1.01
N ALA A 49 5.30 -5.16 0.27
CA ALA A 49 5.49 -3.80 0.76
C ALA A 49 6.94 -3.33 0.59
N LEU A 50 7.92 -4.18 0.86
CA LEU A 50 9.34 -3.86 0.71
C LEU A 50 9.73 -3.62 -0.76
N THR A 51 9.13 -4.37 -1.67
CA THR A 51 9.33 -4.20 -3.11
C THR A 51 8.69 -2.90 -3.59
N GLU A 52 7.55 -2.51 -3.03
CA GLU A 52 6.92 -1.22 -3.30
C GLU A 52 7.73 -0.05 -2.72
N ALA A 53 8.35 -0.24 -1.55
CA ALA A 53 9.10 0.78 -0.81
C ALA A 53 10.15 1.47 -1.70
N ILE A 54 10.87 0.74 -2.55
CA ILE A 54 11.96 1.29 -3.38
C ILE A 54 11.49 2.42 -4.32
N ASN A 55 10.19 2.50 -4.63
CA ASN A 55 9.62 3.53 -5.49
C ASN A 55 9.43 4.87 -4.78
N TYR A 56 9.60 4.94 -3.46
CA TYR A 56 9.40 6.15 -2.65
C TYR A 56 10.71 6.90 -2.33
N GLY A 57 11.71 6.80 -3.21
CA GLY A 57 12.99 7.52 -3.07
C GLY A 57 13.73 7.16 -1.79
N ASP A 58 14.30 8.16 -1.12
CA ASP A 58 15.11 7.98 0.10
C ASP A 58 14.31 7.39 1.26
N ALA A 59 13.06 7.84 1.45
CA ALA A 59 12.18 7.29 2.51
C ALA A 59 11.90 5.80 2.29
N GLY A 60 11.76 5.40 1.04
CA GLY A 60 11.64 4.01 0.62
C GLY A 60 12.91 3.20 0.84
N LEU A 61 14.04 3.76 0.43
CA LEU A 61 15.36 3.16 0.58
C LEU A 61 15.70 2.90 2.05
N GLU A 62 15.38 3.84 2.94
CA GLU A 62 15.60 3.69 4.38
C GLU A 62 14.86 2.46 4.94
N LEU A 63 13.60 2.24 4.54
CA LEU A 63 12.83 1.06 4.94
C LEU A 63 13.45 -0.24 4.41
N VAL A 64 14.00 -0.22 3.20
CA VAL A 64 14.72 -1.36 2.62
C VAL A 64 15.98 -1.67 3.42
N ILE A 65 16.76 -0.65 3.78
CA ILE A 65 17.97 -0.80 4.59
C ILE A 65 17.62 -1.32 6.00
N GLN A 66 16.59 -0.76 6.65
CA GLN A 66 16.13 -1.24 7.97
C GLN A 66 15.71 -2.71 7.93
N SER A 67 15.14 -3.17 6.82
CA SER A 67 14.71 -4.57 6.66
C SER A 67 15.86 -5.57 6.60
N LEU A 68 17.11 -5.14 6.38
CA LEU A 68 18.30 -6.00 6.51
C LEU A 68 18.56 -6.43 7.96
N GLN A 69 18.08 -5.66 8.94
CA GLN A 69 18.22 -5.98 10.37
C GLN A 69 17.09 -6.87 10.88
N ASN A 70 16.09 -7.18 10.07
CA ASN A 70 14.93 -7.97 10.48
C ASN A 70 15.29 -9.45 10.71
N GLU A 71 14.73 -10.12 11.71
CA GLU A 71 15.05 -11.54 12.01
C GLU A 71 14.77 -12.50 10.85
N SER A 72 13.82 -12.19 9.97
CA SER A 72 13.47 -13.05 8.84
C SER A 72 14.54 -13.05 7.74
N VAL A 73 15.22 -14.19 7.59
CA VAL A 73 16.21 -14.43 6.53
C VAL A 73 15.63 -14.16 5.13
N GLN A 74 14.37 -14.52 4.90
CA GLN A 74 13.71 -14.28 3.61
C GLN A 74 13.52 -12.79 3.34
N LEU A 75 13.10 -12.02 4.36
CA LEU A 75 12.93 -10.57 4.21
C LEU A 75 14.27 -9.87 3.98
N LYS A 76 15.34 -10.29 4.69
CA LYS A 76 16.71 -9.81 4.44
C LYS A 76 17.16 -10.09 3.01
N ALA A 77 16.89 -11.30 2.49
CA ALA A 77 17.28 -11.66 1.13
C ALA A 77 16.57 -10.79 0.08
N VAL A 78 15.30 -10.46 0.29
CA VAL A 78 14.57 -9.53 -0.59
C VAL A 78 15.17 -8.13 -0.50
N ALA A 79 15.42 -7.61 0.71
CA ALA A 79 16.06 -6.31 0.91
C ALA A 79 17.41 -6.23 0.18
N TYR A 80 18.27 -7.24 0.36
CA TYR A 80 19.57 -7.31 -0.30
C TYR A 80 19.44 -7.33 -1.83
N LYS A 81 18.52 -8.12 -2.39
CA LYS A 81 18.27 -8.16 -3.84
C LYS A 81 17.81 -6.81 -4.38
N LEU A 82 16.97 -6.08 -3.64
CA LEU A 82 16.49 -4.77 -4.05
C LEU A 82 17.63 -3.75 -4.09
N LEU A 83 18.48 -3.74 -3.05
CA LEU A 83 19.66 -2.86 -2.99
C LEU A 83 20.67 -3.20 -4.09
N HIS A 84 20.96 -4.47 -4.31
CA HIS A 84 21.93 -4.90 -5.33
C HIS A 84 21.48 -4.59 -6.76
N LYS A 85 20.17 -4.58 -7.03
CA LYS A 85 19.63 -4.21 -8.35
C LYS A 85 19.66 -2.71 -8.63
N ARG A 86 19.81 -1.88 -7.59
CA ARG A 86 19.84 -0.44 -7.75
C ARG A 86 21.18 -0.06 -8.38
N LYS A 87 21.14 0.59 -9.54
CA LYS A 87 22.30 1.28 -10.09
C LYS A 87 22.30 2.68 -9.50
N GLU A 88 23.41 3.09 -8.90
CA GLU A 88 23.63 4.46 -8.44
C GLU A 88 23.91 5.41 -9.60
#